data_AF-A0A7Y3M000-F1
#
_entry.id   AF-A0A7Y3M000-F1
#
_cell.length_a   1.000
_cell.length_b   1.000
_cell.length_c   1.000
_cell.angle_alpha   90.00
_cell.angle_beta   90.00
_cell.angle_gamma   90.00
#
_symmetry.space_group_name_H-M   'P 1'
#
loop_
_entity.id
_entity.type
_entity.pdbx_description
1 polymer ?
#
loop_
_entity_poly.entity_id
_entity_poly.type
_entity_poly.pdbx_seq_one_letter_code
_entity_poly.pdbx_strand_id
1 'polypeptide(L)' 'MIKQVSHTVAGDDPAGFALALEVAYELNAPTAPVRAPEVAAPAARRAARGRRVRT' A
#
# COMPACT_ATOMS: atom_id res chain seq x y z
N MET A 1 12.26 -19.89 17.75
CA MET A 1 12.52 -18.98 18.89
C MET A 1 12.86 -17.61 18.30
N ILE A 2 11.94 -16.64 18.34
CA ILE A 2 12.20 -15.27 17.83
C ILE A 2 12.58 -14.38 19.01
N LYS A 3 13.68 -13.63 18.90
CA LYS A 3 14.09 -12.62 19.87
C LYS A 3 13.49 -11.28 19.46
N GLN A 4 12.68 -10.70 20.34
CA GLN A 4 12.26 -9.30 20.23
C GLN A 4 13.38 -8.44 20.80
N VAL A 5 13.86 -7.48 20.00
CA VAL A 5 14.88 -6.51 20.42
C VAL A 5 14.25 -5.14 20.29
N SER A 6 14.14 -4.42 21.41
CA SER A 6 13.62 -3.06 21.41
C SER A 6 14.68 -2.10 20.89
N HIS A 7 14.33 -1.31 19.89
CA HIS A 7 15.15 -0.20 19.42
C HIS A 7 14.48 1.10 19.85
N THR A 8 15.17 1.85 20.70
CA THR A 8 14.77 3.23 21.00
C THR A 8 15.17 4.09 19.82
N VAL A 9 14.19 4.60 19.09
CA VAL A 9 14.42 5.60 18.05
C VAL A 9 14.37 6.96 18.73
N ALA A 10 15.43 7.75 18.58
CA ALA A 10 15.46 9.13 19.05
C ALA A 10 14.92 10.06 17.96
N GLY A 11 14.11 11.07 18.31
CA GLY A 11 13.70 12.12 17.38
C GLY A 11 12.20 12.18 17.10
N ASP A 12 11.39 12.04 18.15
CA ASP A 12 9.94 12.02 18.16
C ASP A 12 9.33 13.35 18.66
N ASP A 13 10.15 14.41 18.68
CA ASP A 13 9.68 15.77 18.90
C ASP A 13 8.62 16.14 17.84
N PRO A 14 7.38 16.47 18.23
CA PRO A 14 6.31 16.75 17.27
C PRO A 14 6.61 17.93 16.35
N ALA A 15 7.33 18.95 16.84
CA ALA A 15 7.69 20.12 16.04
C ALA A 15 8.73 19.76 14.97
N GLY A 16 9.76 19.00 15.33
CA GLY A 16 10.74 18.44 14.41
C GLY A 16 10.12 17.49 13.38
N PHE A 17 9.14 16.67 13.79
CA PHE A 17 8.42 15.76 12.89
C PHE A 17 7.59 16.53 11.85
N ALA A 18 6.84 17.56 12.27
CA ALA A 18 6.08 18.40 11.35
C ALA A 18 6.99 19.08 10.31
N LEU A 19 8.10 19.68 10.77
CA LEU A 19 9.09 20.30 9.87
C LEU A 19 9.70 19.29 8.89
N ALA A 20 10.01 18.07 9.36
CA ALA A 20 10.54 17.02 8.49
C ALA A 20 9.56 16.61 7.39
N LEU A 21 8.25 16.58 7.68
CA LEU A 21 7.22 16.31 6.68
C LEU A 21 7.09 17.44 5.66
N GLU A 22 7.16 18.70 6.10
CA GLU A 22 7.15 19.86 5.21
C GLU A 22 8.34 19.83 4.25
N VAL A 23 9.55 19.64 4.75
CA VAL A 23 10.76 19.50 3.93
C VAL A 23 10.68 18.31 2.99
N ALA A 24 10.19 17.17 3.47
CA ALA A 24 10.02 15.99 2.62
C ALA A 24 9.04 16.24 1.47
N TYR A 25 7.96 16.99 1.73
CA TYR A 25 6.99 17.40 0.71
C TYR A 25 7.59 18.40 -0.28
N GLU A 26 8.38 19.37 0.16
CA GLU A 26 9.07 20.30 -0.74
C GLU A 26 10.04 19.56 -1.67
N LEU A 27 10.80 18.61 -1.14
CA LEU A 27 11.77 17.84 -1.91
C LEU A 27 11.13 16.79 -2.83
N ASN A 28 9.97 16.25 -2.44
CA ASN A 28 9.28 15.17 -3.16
C ASN A 28 7.86 15.59 -3.55
N ALA A 29 7.69 16.85 -3.92
CA ALA A 29 6.38 17.40 -4.25
C ALA A 29 5.70 16.51 -5.30
N PRO A 30 4.47 16.04 -5.07
CA PRO A 30 3.78 15.20 -6.03
C PRO A 30 3.59 15.96 -7.35
N THR A 31 4.36 15.60 -8.37
CA THR A 31 4.32 16.21 -9.70
C THR A 31 3.09 15.72 -10.47
N ALA A 32 1.94 16.28 -10.15
CA ALA A 32 0.62 15.93 -10.67
C ALA A 32 0.19 14.47 -10.37
N PRO A 33 -1.12 14.19 -10.23
CA PRO A 33 -1.60 12.82 -10.21
C PRO A 33 -1.47 12.25 -11.62
N VAL A 34 -0.28 11.75 -11.97
CA VAL A 34 -0.17 10.78 -13.06
C VAL A 34 -0.91 9.56 -12.58
N ARG A 35 -2.15 9.41 -13.08
CA ARG A 35 -2.92 8.20 -12.86
C ARG A 35 -2.10 7.04 -13.41
N ALA A 36 -1.60 6.20 -12.52
CA ALA A 36 -0.89 4.99 -12.91
C ALA A 36 -1.75 4.21 -13.92
N PRO A 37 -1.13 3.57 -14.93
CA PRO A 37 -1.88 2.83 -15.94
C PRO A 37 -2.73 1.75 -15.25
N GLU A 38 -4.04 1.78 -15.51
CA GLU A 38 -4.93 0.74 -15.01
C GLU A 38 -4.57 -0.60 -15.62
N VAL A 39 -4.17 -1.55 -14.78
CA VAL A 39 -3.97 -2.93 -15.21
C VAL A 39 -5.35 -3.59 -15.32
N ALA A 40 -5.73 -3.98 -16.54
CA ALA A 40 -7.00 -4.67 -16.78
C ALA A 40 -7.04 -6.00 -15.99
N ALA A 41 -8.10 -6.21 -15.21
CA ALA A 41 -8.31 -7.47 -14.51
C ALA A 41 -8.63 -8.60 -15.51
N PRO A 42 -8.07 -9.81 -15.32
CA PRO A 42 -8.38 -10.95 -16.18
C PRO A 42 -9.85 -11.35 -16.03
N ALA A 43 -10.51 -11.66 -17.15
CA ALA A 43 -11.89 -12.11 -17.14
C ALA A 43 -12.05 -13.39 -16.32
N ALA A 44 -12.98 -13.38 -15.35
CA ALA A 44 -13.30 -14.54 -14.53
C ALA A 44 -13.81 -15.68 -15.42
N ARG A 45 -13.05 -16.78 -15.50
CA ARG A 45 -13.52 -18.01 -16.17
C ARG A 45 -14.67 -18.57 -15.35
N ARG A 46 -15.90 -18.47 -15.88
CA ARG A 46 -17.08 -19.12 -15.29
C ARG A 46 -16.79 -20.61 -15.14
N ALA A 47 -16.61 -21.07 -13.91
CA ALA A 47 -16.54 -22.49 -13.63
C ALA A 47 -17.88 -23.10 -14.03
N ALA A 48 -17.87 -23.95 -15.06
CA ALA A 48 -19.03 -24.74 -15.44
C ALA A 48 -19.32 -25.73 -14.30
N ARG A 49 -20.20 -25.33 -13.38
CA ARG A 49 -20.76 -26.25 -12.37
C ARG A 49 -21.64 -27.23 -13.13
N GLY A 50 -21.11 -28.43 -13.39
CA GLY A 50 -21.83 -29.52 -14.00
C GLY A 50 -23.11 -29.80 -13.22
N ARG A 51 -24.26 -29.45 -13.82
CA ARG A 51 -25.58 -29.80 -13.31
C ARG A 51 -25.80 -31.29 -13.57
N ARG A 52 -25.42 -32.14 -12.60
CA ARG A 52 -25.91 -33.52 -12.54
C ARG A 52 -27.40 -33.46 -12.20
N VAL A 53 -28.25 -33.62 -13.21
CA VAL A 53 -29.64 -34.03 -13.02
C VAL A 53 -29.59 -35.50 -12.65
N ARG A 54 -30.06 -35.83 -11.44
CA ARG A 54 -30.32 -37.20 -11.01
C ARG A 54 -31.82 -37.43 -11.27
N THR A 55 -32.13 -38.19 -12.32
CA THR A 55 -33.44 -38.84 -12.51
C THR A 55 -33.47 -40.14 -11.75
#